data_AF-A0A8I2G069-F1
#
_entry.id   AF-A0A8I2G069-F1
#
_cell.length_a   1.000
_cell.length_b   1.000
_cell.length_c   1.000
_cell.angle_alpha   90.00
_cell.angle_beta   90.00
_cell.angle_gamma   90.00
#
_symmetry.space_group_name_H-M   'P 1'
#
loop_
_entity.id
_entity.type
_entity.pdbx_description
1 polymer ?
#
loop_
_entity_poly.entity_id
_entity_poly.type
_entity_poly.pdbx_seq_one_letter_code
_entity_poly.pdbx_strand_id
1 'polypeptide(L)'
;QSFALGFFFMISAFFTPTSYLRKGPTAYLRGRLVRLGIPVLVYFFLLNPLIVYFLYVRSMGRDVAIKAYFGTGPLWFVQTLLIFSIAYYIWRTVAPEKKAKVRPPPESGQILAFILILSFANFIIRIWWPVGKAFSNLQFGYFPGYIGLFAAGVLAQKND
;
A
#
# COMPACT_ATOMS: atom_id res chain seq x y z
N GLN A 1 10.07 -8.49 7.07
CA GLN A 1 9.35 -7.32 6.53
C GLN A 1 9.39 -6.24 7.59
N SER A 2 10.11 -5.16 7.32
CA SER A 2 10.59 -4.22 8.34
C SER A 2 9.61 -3.07 8.55
N PHE A 3 9.49 -2.60 9.80
CA PHE A 3 8.80 -1.39 10.25
C PHE A 3 8.95 -0.19 9.29
N ALA A 4 10.12 -0.03 8.67
CA ALA A 4 10.44 1.01 7.68
C ALA A 4 9.43 1.14 6.53
N LEU A 5 8.85 0.04 6.04
CA LEU A 5 7.90 0.08 4.93
C LEU A 5 6.60 0.81 5.31
N GLY A 6 6.19 0.69 6.57
CA GLY A 6 5.07 1.44 7.12
C GLY A 6 5.31 2.96 7.06
N PHE A 7 6.52 3.41 7.37
CA PHE A 7 6.88 4.83 7.28
C PHE A 7 6.89 5.33 5.84
N PHE A 8 7.32 4.53 4.88
CA PHE A 8 7.24 4.94 3.48
C PHE A 8 5.79 5.12 3.02
N PHE A 9 4.85 4.29 3.50
CA PHE A 9 3.42 4.54 3.28
C PHE A 9 2.95 5.84 3.94
N MET A 10 3.37 6.11 5.19
CA MET A 10 3.05 7.35 5.89
C MET A 10 3.57 8.60 5.14
N ILE A 11 4.84 8.59 4.74
CA ILE A 11 5.46 9.69 3.98
C ILE A 11 4.76 9.87 2.63
N SER A 12 4.47 8.77 1.93
CA SER A 12 3.73 8.83 0.66
C SER A 12 2.31 9.38 0.84
N ALA A 13 1.67 9.06 1.95
CA ALA A 13 0.35 9.55 2.31
C ALA A 13 0.36 11.04 2.65
N PHE A 14 1.40 11.52 3.33
CA PHE A 14 1.58 12.95 3.62
C PHE A 14 1.54 13.79 2.34
N PHE A 15 2.23 13.38 1.27
CA PHE A 15 2.20 14.12 0.00
C PHE A 15 0.94 13.89 -0.86
N THR A 16 0.06 12.97 -0.47
CA THR A 16 -1.08 12.56 -1.29
C THR A 16 -2.18 13.62 -1.39
N PRO A 17 -2.68 14.22 -0.29
CA PRO A 17 -3.70 15.26 -0.36
C PRO A 17 -3.23 16.50 -1.14
N THR A 18 -2.01 17.00 -0.90
CA THR A 18 -1.44 18.14 -1.64
C THR A 18 -1.36 17.86 -3.15
N SER A 19 -0.95 16.64 -3.53
CA SER A 19 -0.90 16.22 -4.93
C SER A 19 -2.29 16.12 -5.56
N TYR A 20 -3.29 15.63 -4.79
CA TYR A 20 -4.68 15.52 -5.22
C TYR A 20 -5.30 16.91 -5.45
N LEU A 21 -5.14 17.84 -4.51
CA LEU A 21 -5.67 19.21 -4.62
C LEU A 21 -5.01 20.00 -5.76
N ARG A 22 -3.69 19.91 -5.91
CA ARG A 22 -2.96 20.67 -6.95
C ARG A 22 -3.27 20.19 -8.37
N LYS A 23 -3.46 18.88 -8.57
CA LYS A 23 -3.65 18.31 -9.91
C LYS A 23 -5.12 18.10 -10.26
N GLY A 24 -6.00 18.04 -9.27
CA GLY A 24 -7.37 17.58 -9.44
C GLY A 24 -7.50 16.05 -9.49
N PRO A 25 -8.72 15.50 -9.34
CA PRO A 25 -8.95 14.09 -9.10
C PRO A 25 -8.49 13.18 -10.26
N THR A 26 -8.87 13.53 -11.49
CA THR A 26 -8.60 12.71 -12.69
C THR A 26 -7.12 12.68 -13.05
N ALA A 27 -6.45 13.83 -13.02
CA ALA A 27 -5.02 13.93 -13.31
C ALA A 27 -4.16 13.28 -12.21
N TYR A 28 -4.59 13.33 -10.94
CA TYR A 28 -3.96 12.58 -9.85
C TYR A 28 -4.02 11.06 -10.13
N LEU A 29 -5.21 10.52 -10.38
CA LEU A 29 -5.40 9.10 -10.59
C LEU A 29 -4.65 8.60 -11.83
N ARG A 30 -4.78 9.30 -12.97
CA ARG A 30 -4.07 8.96 -14.21
C ARG A 30 -2.55 8.96 -14.01
N GLY A 31 -2.03 9.99 -13.33
CA GLY A 31 -0.60 10.08 -13.03
C GLY A 31 -0.09 8.91 -12.19
N ARG A 32 -0.87 8.44 -11.20
CA ARG A 32 -0.52 7.27 -10.38
C ARG A 32 -0.63 5.96 -11.17
N LEU A 33 -1.69 5.78 -11.95
CA LEU A 33 -1.90 4.58 -12.77
C LEU A 33 -0.78 4.39 -13.81
N VAL A 34 -0.39 5.46 -14.50
CA VAL A 34 0.68 5.39 -15.50
C VAL A 34 2.03 5.11 -14.83
N ARG A 35 2.37 5.82 -13.75
CA ARG A 35 3.68 5.72 -13.11
C ARG A 35 3.88 4.47 -12.25
N LEU A 36 2.82 3.93 -11.66
CA LEU A 36 2.89 2.78 -10.76
C LEU A 36 2.25 1.53 -11.38
N GLY A 37 1.10 1.71 -12.05
CA GLY A 37 0.35 0.60 -12.67
C GLY A 37 1.10 -0.01 -13.86
N ILE A 38 1.65 0.80 -14.77
CA ILE A 38 2.42 0.25 -15.91
C ILE A 38 3.62 -0.58 -15.44
N PRO A 39 4.50 -0.10 -14.53
CA PRO A 39 5.58 -0.93 -14.02
C PRO A 39 5.11 -2.22 -13.35
N VAL A 40 4.03 -2.18 -12.57
CA VAL A 40 3.46 -3.36 -11.91
C VAL A 40 2.95 -4.37 -12.94
N LEU A 41 2.22 -3.92 -13.97
CA LEU A 41 1.69 -4.79 -15.01
C LEU A 41 2.80 -5.40 -15.87
N VAL A 42 3.78 -4.59 -16.30
CA VAL A 42 4.93 -5.07 -17.08
C VAL A 42 5.71 -6.11 -16.27
N TYR A 43 5.92 -5.86 -14.98
CA TYR A 43 6.60 -6.84 -14.15
C TYR A 43 5.79 -8.13 -14.00
N PHE A 44 4.50 -8.00 -13.67
CA PHE A 44 3.63 -9.15 -13.39
C PHE A 44 3.43 -10.06 -14.61
N PHE A 45 3.24 -9.49 -15.80
CA PHE A 45 2.92 -10.25 -17.01
C PHE A 45 4.12 -10.59 -17.89
N LEU A 46 5.21 -9.83 -17.81
CA LEU A 46 6.38 -10.04 -18.66
C LEU A 46 7.60 -10.43 -17.85
N LEU A 47 8.06 -9.58 -16.93
CA LEU A 47 9.34 -9.81 -16.26
C LEU A 47 9.30 -11.03 -15.34
N ASN A 48 8.27 -11.18 -14.50
CA ASN A 48 8.19 -12.29 -13.55
C ASN A 48 8.07 -13.65 -14.26
N PRO A 49 7.21 -13.83 -15.29
CA PRO A 49 7.20 -15.08 -16.05
C PRO A 49 8.53 -15.38 -16.74
N LEU A 50 9.20 -14.38 -17.32
CA LEU A 50 10.52 -14.58 -17.94
C LEU A 50 11.57 -14.99 -16.92
N ILE A 51 11.62 -14.31 -15.77
CA ILE A 51 12.54 -14.66 -14.67
C ILE A 51 12.28 -16.10 -14.21
N VAL A 52 11.02 -16.46 -14.00
CA VAL A 52 10.65 -17.80 -13.54
C VAL A 52 11.03 -18.86 -14.55
N TYR A 53 10.75 -18.64 -15.83
CA TYR A 53 11.10 -19.55 -16.90
C TYR A 53 12.62 -19.72 -17.04
N PHE A 54 13.38 -18.63 -17.15
CA PHE A 54 14.83 -18.70 -17.36
C PHE A 54 15.57 -19.29 -16.15
N LEU A 55 15.22 -18.88 -14.94
CA LEU A 55 15.92 -19.33 -13.74
C LEU A 55 15.46 -20.72 -13.28
N TYR A 56 14.17 -20.95 -13.11
CA TYR A 56 13.69 -22.20 -12.50
C TYR A 56 13.53 -23.33 -13.51
N VAL A 57 12.91 -23.05 -14.67
CA VAL A 57 12.67 -24.11 -15.68
C VAL A 57 13.93 -24.38 -16.50
N ARG A 58 14.48 -23.36 -17.14
CA ARG A 58 15.58 -23.52 -18.09
C ARG A 58 16.91 -23.83 -17.41
N SER A 59 17.27 -23.08 -16.36
CA SER A 59 18.57 -23.22 -15.69
C SER A 59 18.57 -24.34 -14.64
N MET A 60 17.54 -24.41 -13.79
CA MET A 60 17.46 -25.41 -12.72
C MET A 60 16.72 -26.70 -13.09
N GLY A 61 16.06 -26.78 -14.25
CA GLY A 61 15.31 -27.95 -14.67
C GLY A 61 14.11 -28.28 -13.77
N ARG A 62 13.56 -27.30 -13.05
CA ARG A 62 12.44 -27.50 -12.11
C ARG A 62 11.11 -27.23 -12.78
N ASP A 63 10.16 -28.13 -12.54
CA ASP A 63 8.76 -27.86 -12.81
C ASP A 63 8.18 -26.91 -11.76
N VAL A 64 7.67 -25.78 -12.22
CA VAL A 64 7.08 -24.73 -11.40
C VAL A 64 5.60 -24.60 -11.72
N ALA A 65 4.77 -24.53 -10.68
CA ALA A 65 3.34 -24.31 -10.84
C ALA A 65 3.06 -22.97 -11.53
N ILE A 66 1.99 -22.91 -12.33
CA ILE A 66 1.57 -21.70 -13.07
C ILE A 66 1.45 -20.48 -12.14
N LYS A 67 1.00 -20.68 -10.89
CA LYS A 67 0.89 -19.61 -9.89
C LYS A 67 2.22 -18.89 -9.61
N ALA A 68 3.36 -19.56 -9.74
CA ALA A 68 4.68 -18.97 -9.50
C ALA A 68 5.06 -17.92 -10.56
N TYR A 69 4.54 -18.06 -11.78
CA TYR A 69 4.78 -17.11 -12.88
C TYR A 69 4.08 -15.77 -12.67
N PHE A 70 3.07 -15.71 -11.80
CA PHE A 70 2.21 -14.55 -11.63
C PHE A 70 2.31 -13.98 -10.21
N GLY A 71 3.26 -13.07 -10.03
CA GLY A 71 3.51 -12.37 -8.77
C GLY A 71 4.08 -10.99 -9.00
N THR A 72 3.84 -10.06 -8.08
CA THR A 72 4.42 -8.72 -8.15
C THR A 72 5.86 -8.65 -7.64
N GLY A 73 6.40 -9.75 -7.11
CA GLY A 73 7.82 -9.83 -6.79
C GLY A 73 8.23 -8.73 -5.79
N PRO A 74 9.29 -7.96 -6.08
CA PRO A 74 9.70 -6.81 -5.26
C PRO A 74 8.78 -5.58 -5.43
N LEU A 75 7.92 -5.53 -6.47
CA LEU A 75 7.00 -4.42 -6.72
C LEU A 75 5.72 -4.47 -5.90
N TRP A 76 5.58 -5.42 -4.97
CA TRP A 76 4.43 -5.52 -4.07
C TRP A 76 4.18 -4.21 -3.29
N PHE A 77 5.23 -3.47 -2.93
CA PHE A 77 5.13 -2.16 -2.28
C PHE A 77 4.48 -1.12 -3.21
N VAL A 78 4.93 -1.08 -4.47
CA VAL A 78 4.39 -0.18 -5.51
C VAL A 78 2.92 -0.51 -5.80
N GLN A 79 2.58 -1.79 -5.86
CA GLN A 79 1.20 -2.27 -5.99
C GLN A 79 0.34 -1.80 -4.81
N THR A 80 0.84 -1.94 -3.58
CA THR A 80 0.11 -1.51 -2.37
C THR A 80 -0.09 0.00 -2.36
N LEU A 81 0.94 0.76 -2.74
CA LEU A 81 0.86 2.21 -2.84
C LEU A 81 -0.15 2.66 -3.91
N LEU A 82 -0.23 1.94 -5.03
CA LEU A 82 -1.25 2.17 -6.04
C LEU A 82 -2.66 1.93 -5.48
N ILE A 83 -2.86 0.83 -4.76
CA ILE A 83 -4.14 0.52 -4.09
C ILE A 83 -4.54 1.63 -3.12
N PHE A 84 -3.61 2.07 -2.25
CA PHE A 84 -3.87 3.17 -1.32
C PHE A 84 -4.16 4.49 -2.03
N SER A 85 -3.49 4.77 -3.14
CA SER A 85 -3.76 5.97 -3.95
C SER A 85 -5.16 5.93 -4.57
N ILE A 86 -5.59 4.78 -5.08
CA ILE A 86 -6.93 4.59 -5.64
C ILE A 86 -7.98 4.67 -4.53
N ALA A 87 -7.76 4.01 -3.40
CA ALA A 87 -8.66 4.07 -2.24
C ALA A 87 -8.82 5.50 -1.72
N TYR A 88 -7.72 6.26 -1.64
CA TYR A 88 -7.78 7.68 -1.30
C TYR A 88 -8.57 8.47 -2.33
N TYR A 89 -8.33 8.28 -3.64
CA TYR A 89 -9.12 8.92 -4.70
C TYR A 89 -10.62 8.65 -4.52
N ILE A 90 -11.03 7.39 -4.36
CA ILE A 90 -12.44 6.99 -4.16
C ILE A 90 -13.01 7.66 -2.91
N TRP A 91 -12.26 7.66 -1.81
CA TRP A 91 -12.69 8.29 -0.57
C TRP A 91 -12.93 9.79 -0.76
N ARG A 92 -12.05 10.50 -1.45
CA ARG A 92 -12.19 11.95 -1.68
C ARG A 92 -13.23 12.31 -2.72
N THR A 93 -13.57 11.40 -3.65
CA THR A 93 -14.69 11.59 -4.57
C THR A 93 -16.05 11.43 -3.88
N VAL A 94 -16.15 10.51 -2.91
CA VAL A 94 -17.41 10.27 -2.16
C VAL A 94 -17.54 11.21 -0.96
N ALA A 95 -16.42 11.60 -0.34
CA ALA A 95 -16.36 12.55 0.76
C ALA A 95 -15.41 13.70 0.42
N PRO A 96 -15.89 14.75 -0.29
CA PRO A 96 -15.09 15.92 -0.67
C PRO A 96 -14.42 16.62 0.53
N GLU A 97 -13.35 17.39 0.30
CA GLU A 97 -12.69 18.10 1.42
C GLU A 97 -13.64 19.17 1.90
N LYS A 98 -13.88 19.22 3.21
CA LYS A 98 -14.30 20.47 3.84
C LYS A 98 -13.02 21.23 4.20
N LYS A 99 -13.06 22.57 4.20
CA LYS A 99 -11.94 23.41 4.63
C LYS A 99 -11.34 22.84 5.92
N ALA A 100 -10.05 22.53 5.88
CA ALA A 100 -9.37 21.95 7.02
C ALA A 100 -9.37 22.97 8.17
N LYS A 101 -9.84 22.56 9.34
CA LYS A 101 -9.55 23.26 10.59
C LYS A 101 -8.27 22.64 11.14
N VAL A 102 -7.28 23.47 11.45
CA VAL A 102 -6.07 23.04 12.17
C VAL A 102 -6.53 22.34 13.45
N ARG A 103 -6.16 21.06 13.62
CA ARG A 103 -6.47 20.29 14.83
C ARG A 103 -5.27 20.35 15.77
N PRO A 104 -5.50 20.35 17.10
CA PRO A 104 -4.40 20.20 18.05
C PRO A 104 -3.69 18.85 17.83
N PRO A 105 -2.42 18.73 18.26
CA PRO A 105 -1.71 17.46 18.24
C PRO A 105 -2.49 16.39 19.04
N PRO A 106 -2.38 15.12 18.65
CA PRO A 106 -3.13 14.05 19.30
C PRO A 106 -2.75 13.92 20.77
N GLU A 107 -3.75 13.81 21.63
CA GLU A 107 -3.56 13.60 23.07
C GLU A 107 -3.09 12.16 23.34
N SER A 108 -2.42 11.93 24.48
CA SER A 108 -1.92 10.60 24.89
C SER A 108 -3.00 9.51 24.85
N GLY A 109 -4.25 9.84 25.19
CA GLY A 109 -5.38 8.91 25.12
C GLY A 109 -5.74 8.49 23.69
N GLN A 110 -5.64 9.41 22.73
CA GLN A 110 -5.89 9.12 21.32
C GLN A 110 -4.78 8.25 20.72
N ILE A 111 -3.54 8.48 21.13
CA ILE A 111 -2.38 7.66 20.76
C ILE A 111 -2.55 6.24 21.32
N LEU A 112 -2.93 6.12 22.59
CA LEU A 112 -3.18 4.82 23.22
C LEU A 112 -4.32 4.06 22.52
N ALA A 113 -5.44 4.73 22.25
CA ALA A 113 -6.55 4.14 21.52
C ALA A 113 -6.13 3.67 20.11
N PHE A 114 -5.34 4.47 19.39
CA PHE A 114 -4.80 4.10 18.09
C PHE A 114 -3.92 2.84 18.16
N ILE A 115 -3.01 2.77 19.15
CA ILE A 115 -2.15 1.61 19.38
C ILE A 115 -3.00 0.36 19.70
N LEU A 116 -4.01 0.49 20.55
CA LEU A 116 -4.88 -0.63 20.93
C LEU A 116 -5.69 -1.14 19.75
N ILE A 117 -6.32 -0.23 18.98
CA ILE A 117 -7.10 -0.58 17.79
C ILE A 117 -6.21 -1.28 16.76
N LEU A 118 -5.01 -0.73 16.49
CA LEU A 118 -4.08 -1.35 15.56
C LEU A 118 -3.58 -2.71 16.05
N SER A 119 -3.26 -2.84 17.34
CA SER A 119 -2.80 -4.11 17.91
C SER A 119 -3.88 -5.17 17.81
N PHE A 120 -5.13 -4.81 18.13
CA PHE A 120 -6.27 -5.70 18.02
C PHE A 120 -6.57 -6.10 16.58
N ALA A 121 -6.56 -5.14 15.64
CA ALA A 121 -6.75 -5.42 14.22
C ALA A 121 -5.65 -6.33 13.65
N ASN A 122 -4.38 -6.11 14.05
CA ASN A 122 -3.28 -7.00 13.70
C ASN A 122 -3.49 -8.40 14.27
N PHE A 123 -3.92 -8.51 15.52
CA PHE A 123 -4.20 -9.80 16.15
C PHE A 123 -5.28 -10.58 15.38
N ILE A 124 -6.42 -9.96 15.07
CA ILE A 124 -7.51 -10.61 14.33
C ILE A 124 -7.06 -11.08 12.95
N ILE A 125 -6.41 -10.21 12.18
CA ILE A 125 -6.01 -10.56 10.81
C ILE A 125 -4.97 -11.68 10.82
N ARG A 126 -4.11 -11.75 11.84
CA ARG A 126 -3.11 -12.81 11.97
C ARG A 126 -3.67 -14.19 12.26
N ILE A 127 -4.90 -14.29 12.79
CA ILE A 127 -5.60 -15.59 12.92
C ILE A 127 -5.79 -16.24 11.54
N TRP A 128 -6.11 -15.45 10.52
CA TRP A 128 -6.42 -15.92 9.16
C TRP A 128 -5.22 -15.83 8.19
N TRP A 129 -4.34 -14.85 8.42
CA TRP A 129 -3.10 -14.60 7.68
C TRP A 129 -1.89 -14.55 8.62
N PRO A 130 -1.36 -15.72 9.03
CA PRO A 130 -0.15 -15.77 9.82
C PRO A 130 1.05 -15.22 9.06
N VAL A 131 2.08 -14.83 9.81
CA VAL A 131 3.34 -14.33 9.22
C VAL A 131 3.92 -15.37 8.27
N GLY A 132 4.33 -14.93 7.09
CA GLY A 132 4.84 -15.80 6.02
C GLY A 132 3.78 -16.19 4.97
N LYS A 133 2.47 -16.08 5.28
CA LYS A 133 1.42 -16.27 4.28
C LYS A 133 1.30 -15.02 3.39
N ALA A 134 1.65 -15.16 2.13
CA ALA A 134 1.56 -14.10 1.13
C ALA A 134 0.64 -14.50 -0.02
N PHE A 135 -0.08 -13.53 -0.57
CA PHE A 135 -0.81 -13.67 -1.83
C PHE A 135 -0.27 -12.65 -2.81
N SER A 136 0.30 -13.09 -3.93
CA SER A 136 1.02 -12.20 -4.86
C SER A 136 1.99 -11.26 -4.13
N ASN A 137 2.81 -11.83 -3.24
CA ASN A 137 3.79 -11.13 -2.40
C ASN A 137 3.21 -10.14 -1.36
N LEU A 138 1.88 -9.96 -1.31
CA LEU A 138 1.20 -9.17 -0.29
C LEU A 138 1.06 -9.99 0.98
N GLN A 139 1.67 -9.50 2.06
CA GLN A 139 1.55 -10.11 3.38
C GLN A 139 0.49 -9.36 4.18
N PHE A 140 -0.76 -9.82 4.07
CA PHE A 140 -1.93 -9.16 4.68
C PHE A 140 -1.83 -9.01 6.20
N GLY A 141 -1.05 -9.86 6.88
CA GLY A 141 -0.77 -9.75 8.31
C GLY A 141 -0.07 -8.44 8.76
N TYR A 142 0.40 -7.60 7.82
CA TYR A 142 0.97 -6.28 8.09
C TYR A 142 0.10 -5.11 7.63
N PHE A 143 -0.97 -5.39 6.88
CA PHE A 143 -1.83 -4.35 6.29
C PHE A 143 -2.51 -3.44 7.32
N PRO A 144 -2.94 -3.90 8.51
CA PRO A 144 -3.50 -3.00 9.52
C PRO A 144 -2.53 -1.87 9.88
N GLY A 145 -1.25 -2.21 10.09
CA GLY A 145 -0.21 -1.23 10.35
C GLY A 145 0.03 -0.29 9.17
N TYR A 146 0.07 -0.81 7.94
CA TYR A 146 0.24 0.01 6.73
C TYR A 146 -0.92 0.98 6.52
N ILE A 147 -2.16 0.54 6.71
CA ILE A 147 -3.36 1.37 6.62
C ILE A 147 -3.34 2.44 7.72
N GLY A 148 -3.01 2.06 8.96
CA GLY A 148 -2.92 2.99 10.08
C GLY A 148 -1.89 4.10 9.85
N LEU A 149 -0.69 3.73 9.39
CA LEU A 149 0.38 4.68 9.08
C LEU A 149 0.06 5.53 7.85
N PHE A 150 -0.58 4.97 6.82
CA PHE A 150 -1.07 5.74 5.69
C PHE A 150 -2.12 6.77 6.14
N ALA A 151 -3.09 6.38 6.96
CA ALA A 151 -4.10 7.29 7.50
C ALA A 151 -3.47 8.39 8.37
N ALA A 152 -2.51 8.03 9.22
CA ALA A 152 -1.75 8.99 10.02
C ALA A 152 -1.01 10.02 9.14
N GLY A 153 -0.39 9.58 8.04
CA GLY A 153 0.28 10.49 7.10
C GLY A 153 -0.69 11.46 6.40
N VAL A 154 -1.88 10.99 6.00
CA VAL A 154 -2.94 11.86 5.47
C VAL A 154 -3.39 12.88 6.52
N LEU A 155 -3.56 12.47 7.77
CA LEU A 155 -3.99 13.35 8.86
C LEU A 155 -2.91 14.38 9.22
N ALA A 156 -1.64 13.98 9.22
CA ALA A 156 -0.51 14.86 9.49
C ALA A 156 -0.44 16.01 8.48
N GLN A 157 -0.60 15.73 7.18
CA GLN A 157 -0.61 16.78 6.16
C GLN A 157 -1.76 17.79 6.33
N LYS A 158 -2.88 17.39 6.95
CA LYS A 158 -4.01 18.31 7.15
C LYS A 158 -3.78 19.33 8.25
N ASN A 159 -2.79 19.10 9.10
CA ASN A 159 -2.43 19.96 10.21
C ASN A 159 -1.18 20.81 9.93
N ASP A 160 -0.65 20.76 8.70
CA ASP A 160 0.47 21.56 8.19
C ASP A 160 -0.07 22.64 7.23
#